data_AF-A0AAV0SRA8-F1
#
_entry.id   AF-A0AAV0SRA8-F1
#
_cell.length_a   1.000
_cell.length_b   1.000
_cell.length_c   1.000
_cell.angle_alpha   90.00
_cell.angle_beta   90.00
_cell.angle_gamma   90.00
#
_symmetry.space_group_name_H-M   'P 1'
#
loop_
_entity.id
_entity.type
_entity.pdbx_description
1 polymer ?
#
loop_
_entity_poly.entity_id
_entity_poly.type
_entity_poly.pdbx_seq_one_letter_code
_entity_poly.pdbx_strand_id
1 'polypeptide(L)'
;MNSLLFLYLNLIRGPQILAARLQQEEREKRMRLEEEIALGKVPNMVSCKKCDVPVDRLSVPVKGTPTCTACLAKEAEEMHTAKMEMRREIKMSPFLWFQVFIVFLGLTVFIHRNIVPLYY
;
A
#
# COMPACT_ATOMS: atom_id res chain seq x y z
N MET A 1 17.38 -11.39 25.43
CA MET A 1 17.20 -11.50 23.96
C MET A 1 17.35 -10.12 23.35
N ASN A 2 18.08 -9.99 22.26
CA ASN A 2 18.44 -8.67 21.69
C ASN A 2 17.24 -8.11 20.89
N SER A 3 16.48 -7.19 21.49
CA SER A 3 15.24 -6.63 20.93
C SER A 3 15.45 -5.94 19.58
N LEU A 4 16.62 -5.35 19.37
CA LEU A 4 17.03 -4.74 18.11
C LEU A 4 17.14 -5.77 16.98
N LEU A 5 17.64 -6.98 17.28
CA LEU A 5 17.73 -8.06 16.31
C LEU A 5 16.34 -8.56 15.89
N PHE A 6 15.41 -8.65 16.85
CA PHE A 6 14.03 -9.04 16.58
C PHE A 6 13.29 -8.03 15.70
N LEU A 7 13.49 -6.73 15.96
CA LEU A 7 12.93 -5.66 15.12
C LEU A 7 13.49 -5.71 13.70
N TYR A 8 14.81 -5.88 13.55
CA TYR A 8 15.44 -5.96 12.22
C TYR A 8 14.94 -7.16 11.40
N LEU A 9 14.84 -8.34 12.03
CA LEU A 9 14.39 -9.55 11.35
C LEU A 9 12.92 -9.46 10.92
N ASN A 10 12.05 -8.85 11.74
CA ASN A 10 10.62 -8.75 11.43
C ASN A 10 10.25 -7.58 10.53
N LEU A 11 10.86 -6.40 10.70
CA LEU A 11 10.46 -5.21 9.97
C LEU A 11 11.19 -5.01 8.65
N ILE A 12 12.41 -5.54 8.54
CA ILE A 12 13.27 -5.30 7.38
C ILE A 12 13.48 -6.60 6.61
N ARG A 13 14.02 -7.63 7.27
CA ARG A 13 14.44 -8.85 6.57
C ARG A 13 13.28 -9.75 6.14
N GLY A 14 12.28 -9.93 7.02
CA GLY A 14 11.09 -10.73 6.73
C GLY A 14 10.32 -10.23 5.50
N PRO A 15 9.96 -8.94 5.43
CA PRO A 15 9.25 -8.36 4.29
C PRO A 15 10.04 -8.46 2.98
N GLN A 16 11.36 -8.26 3.02
CA GLN A 16 12.22 -8.40 1.83
C GLN A 16 12.23 -9.82 1.27
N ILE A 17 12.32 -10.83 2.15
CA ILE A 17 12.29 -12.23 1.72
C ILE A 17 10.92 -12.58 1.13
N LEU A 18 9.83 -12.12 1.74
CA LEU A 18 8.48 -12.37 1.25
C LEU A 18 8.27 -11.72 -0.13
N ALA A 19 8.71 -10.47 -0.31
CA ALA A 19 8.64 -9.78 -1.60
C ALA A 19 9.42 -10.50 -2.70
N ALA A 20 10.64 -10.99 -2.39
CA ALA A 20 11.45 -11.76 -3.34
C ALA A 20 10.76 -13.07 -3.75
N ARG A 21 10.09 -13.76 -2.81
CA ARG A 21 9.33 -14.98 -3.09
C ARG A 21 8.10 -14.71 -3.96
N LEU A 22 7.35 -13.66 -3.66
CA LEU A 22 6.18 -13.27 -4.45
C LEU A 22 6.56 -12.92 -5.89
N GLN A 23 7.67 -12.21 -6.10
CA GLN A 23 8.16 -11.90 -7.44
C GLN A 23 8.56 -13.15 -8.23
N GLN A 24 9.17 -14.15 -7.57
CA GLN A 24 9.50 -15.43 -8.22
C GLN A 24 8.23 -16.19 -8.60
N GLU A 25 7.27 -16.30 -7.68
CA GLU A 25 6.01 -17.02 -7.91
C GLU A 25 5.16 -16.36 -9.01
N GLU A 26 5.16 -15.02 -9.09
CA GLU A 26 4.48 -14.29 -10.17
C GLU A 26 5.12 -14.54 -11.55
N ARG A 27 6.46 -14.60 -11.62
CA ARG A 27 7.17 -14.89 -12.87
C ARG A 27 6.90 -16.32 -13.35
N GLU A 28 6.97 -17.29 -12.45
CA GLU A 28 6.66 -18.69 -12.79
C GLU A 28 5.22 -18.85 -13.29
N LYS A 29 4.27 -18.12 -12.70
CA LYS A 29 2.87 -18.15 -13.15
C LYS A 29 2.67 -17.51 -14.52
N ARG A 30 3.39 -16.43 -14.83
CA ARG A 30 3.37 -15.82 -16.17
C ARG A 30 3.92 -16.77 -17.21
N MET A 31 5.07 -17.39 -16.93
CA MET A 31 5.69 -18.38 -17.82
C MET A 31 4.74 -19.56 -18.09
N ARG A 32 4.10 -20.11 -17.07
CA ARG A 32 3.11 -21.20 -17.23
C ARG A 32 1.89 -20.77 -18.07
N LEU A 33 1.41 -19.55 -17.90
CA LEU A 33 0.32 -19.02 -18.72
C LEU A 33 0.74 -18.85 -20.18
N GLU A 34 1.94 -18.35 -20.45
CA GLU A 34 2.49 -18.24 -21.80
C GLU A 34 2.60 -19.61 -22.47
N GLU A 35 3.08 -20.62 -21.74
CA GLU A 35 3.13 -22.01 -22.21
C GLU A 35 1.73 -22.58 -22.48
N GLU A 36 0.74 -22.34 -21.60
CA GLU A 36 -0.64 -22.80 -21.78
C GLU A 36 -1.34 -22.13 -22.98
N ILE A 37 -1.02 -20.86 -23.25
CA ILE A 37 -1.50 -20.13 -24.44
C ILE A 37 -0.82 -20.69 -25.70
N ALA A 38 0.49 -20.93 -25.67
CA ALA A 38 1.23 -21.51 -26.79
C ALA A 38 0.76 -22.94 -27.13
N LEU A 39 0.36 -23.71 -26.11
CA LEU A 39 -0.25 -25.03 -26.25
C LEU A 39 -1.73 -24.99 -26.69
N GLY A 40 -2.32 -23.79 -26.85
CA GLY A 40 -3.70 -23.62 -27.29
C GLY A 40 -4.77 -24.04 -26.28
N LYS A 41 -4.40 -24.31 -25.02
CA LYS A 41 -5.34 -24.71 -23.96
C LYS A 41 -6.15 -23.54 -23.43
N VAL A 42 -5.64 -22.32 -23.60
CA VAL A 42 -6.20 -21.11 -23.01
C VAL A 42 -6.30 -20.02 -24.09
N PRO A 43 -7.47 -19.36 -24.26
CA PRO A 43 -7.59 -18.28 -25.22
C PRO A 43 -6.75 -17.08 -24.78
N ASN A 44 -6.02 -16.50 -25.75
CA ASN A 44 -5.14 -15.35 -25.55
C ASN A 44 -5.93 -14.06 -25.23
N MET A 45 -7.18 -13.98 -25.68
CA MET A 45 -8.09 -12.86 -25.39
C MET A 45 -9.14 -13.26 -24.35
N VAL A 46 -9.37 -12.38 -23.39
CA VAL A 46 -10.41 -12.50 -22.36
C VAL A 46 -11.26 -11.23 -22.34
N SER A 47 -12.58 -11.38 -22.18
CA SER A 47 -13.49 -10.25 -22.08
C SER A 47 -13.30 -9.50 -20.76
N CYS A 48 -13.29 -8.17 -20.79
CA CYS A 48 -13.34 -7.36 -19.58
C CYS A 48 -14.68 -7.56 -18.86
N LYS A 49 -14.64 -7.91 -17.57
CA LYS A 49 -15.85 -8.14 -16.78
C LYS A 49 -16.79 -6.92 -16.63
N LYS A 50 -16.28 -5.69 -16.83
CA LYS A 50 -17.05 -4.45 -16.69
C LYS A 50 -17.54 -3.87 -18.00
N CYS A 51 -16.75 -4.00 -19.05
CA CYS A 51 -16.93 -3.27 -20.31
C CYS A 51 -17.17 -4.24 -21.49
N ASP A 52 -17.03 -5.56 -21.27
CA ASP A 52 -17.07 -6.65 -22.26
C ASP A 52 -16.14 -6.50 -23.47
N VAL A 53 -15.21 -5.55 -23.41
CA VAL A 53 -14.17 -5.32 -24.44
C VAL A 53 -13.14 -6.45 -24.35
N PRO A 54 -12.65 -6.99 -25.48
CA PRO A 54 -11.55 -7.94 -25.49
C PRO A 54 -10.28 -7.32 -24.90
N VAL A 55 -9.65 -8.03 -23.97
CA VAL A 55 -8.39 -7.67 -23.31
C VAL A 55 -7.42 -8.84 -23.42
N ASP A 56 -6.15 -8.54 -23.67
CA ASP A 56 -5.09 -9.54 -23.70
C ASP A 56 -4.89 -10.15 -22.31
N ARG A 57 -4.95 -11.47 -22.21
CA ARG A 57 -4.82 -12.20 -20.94
C ARG A 57 -3.46 -12.01 -20.28
N LEU A 58 -2.42 -11.72 -21.07
CA LEU A 58 -1.07 -11.42 -20.56
C LEU A 58 -0.95 -10.02 -19.96
N SER A 59 -1.86 -9.10 -20.35
CA SER A 59 -1.91 -7.74 -19.81
C SER A 59 -2.66 -7.64 -18.47
N VAL A 60 -3.38 -8.71 -18.09
CA VAL A 60 -4.17 -8.77 -16.87
C VAL A 60 -3.40 -9.54 -15.78
N PRO A 61 -3.41 -9.09 -14.51
CA PRO A 61 -2.81 -9.84 -13.42
C PRO A 61 -3.43 -11.24 -13.31
N VAL A 62 -2.58 -12.27 -13.25
CA VAL A 62 -2.94 -13.70 -13.23
C VAL A 62 -3.99 -14.09 -12.16
N LYS A 63 -4.06 -13.34 -11.05
CA LYS A 63 -5.00 -13.56 -9.95
C LYS A 63 -6.19 -12.58 -9.93
N GLY A 64 -6.27 -11.64 -10.88
CA GLY A 64 -7.25 -10.56 -10.87
C GLY A 64 -8.42 -10.80 -11.82
N THR A 65 -9.51 -10.04 -11.64
CA THR A 65 -10.59 -10.00 -12.62
C THR A 65 -10.08 -9.32 -13.90
N PRO A 66 -10.35 -9.91 -15.09
CA PRO A 66 -9.99 -9.29 -16.37
C PRO A 66 -10.71 -7.96 -16.50
N THR A 67 -9.93 -6.88 -16.45
CA THR A 67 -10.42 -5.50 -16.47
C THR A 67 -9.65 -4.72 -17.52
N CYS A 68 -10.39 -3.98 -18.35
CA CYS A 68 -9.82 -3.13 -19.40
C CYS A 68 -9.06 -1.95 -18.77
N THR A 69 -7.99 -1.48 -19.42
CA THR A 69 -7.16 -0.36 -18.93
C THR A 69 -7.98 0.90 -18.64
N ALA A 70 -9.02 1.16 -19.45
CA ALA A 70 -9.97 2.25 -19.23
C ALA A 70 -10.80 2.07 -17.94
N CYS A 71 -11.20 0.85 -17.60
CA CYS A 71 -11.90 0.57 -16.34
C CYS A 71 -10.96 0.69 -15.13
N LEU A 72 -9.71 0.27 -15.27
CA LEU A 72 -8.70 0.43 -14.22
C LEU A 72 -8.37 1.91 -13.97
N ALA A 73 -8.31 2.73 -15.03
CA ALA A 73 -8.09 4.17 -14.89
C ALA A 73 -9.22 4.85 -14.11
N LYS A 74 -10.48 4.48 -14.38
CA LYS A 74 -11.64 5.00 -13.65
C LYS A 74 -11.63 4.59 -12.17
N GLU A 75 -11.32 3.33 -11.88
CA GLU A 75 -11.20 2.87 -10.48
C GLU A 75 -10.04 3.56 -9.74
N ALA A 76 -8.92 3.79 -10.42
CA ALA A 76 -7.78 4.50 -9.83
C ALA A 76 -8.14 5.95 -9.50
N GLU A 77 -8.92 6.61 -10.35
CA GLU A 77 -9.43 7.96 -10.13
C GLU A 77 -10.40 8.01 -8.94
N GLU A 78 -11.36 7.07 -8.87
CA GLU A 78 -12.30 6.92 -7.74
C GLU A 78 -11.59 6.61 -6.41
N MET A 79 -10.57 5.75 -6.44
CA MET A 79 -9.74 5.46 -5.26
C MET A 79 -8.92 6.68 -4.83
N HIS A 80 -8.46 7.48 -5.78
CA HIS A 80 -7.69 8.70 -5.49
C HIS A 80 -8.58 9.79 -4.87
N THR A 81 -9.79 9.98 -5.38
CA THR A 81 -10.77 10.90 -4.77
C THR A 81 -11.17 10.44 -3.38
N ALA A 82 -11.50 9.16 -3.18
CA ALA A 82 -11.81 8.59 -1.87
C ALA A 82 -10.65 8.74 -0.87
N LYS A 83 -9.40 8.56 -1.32
CA LYS A 83 -8.20 8.77 -0.48
C LYS A 83 -8.00 10.24 -0.12
N MET A 84 -8.32 11.16 -1.02
CA MET A 84 -8.30 12.60 -0.72
C MET A 84 -9.39 12.97 0.29
N GLU A 85 -10.59 12.42 0.15
CA GLU A 85 -11.70 12.64 1.09
C GLU A 85 -11.35 12.11 2.48
N MET A 86 -10.87 10.86 2.57
CA MET A 86 -10.37 10.28 3.83
C MET A 86 -9.29 11.15 4.48
N ARG A 87 -8.34 11.69 3.70
CA ARG A 87 -7.30 12.59 4.23
C ARG A 87 -7.90 13.90 4.77
N ARG A 88 -8.97 14.39 4.14
CA ARG A 88 -9.69 15.60 4.57
C ARG A 88 -10.54 15.36 5.82
N GLU A 89 -11.01 14.13 6.02
CA GLU A 89 -11.72 13.68 7.21
C GLU A 89 -10.79 13.42 8.42
N ILE A 90 -9.48 13.33 8.22
CA ILE A 90 -8.48 13.49 9.31
C ILE A 90 -8.40 14.98 9.72
N LYS A 91 -9.54 15.66 9.85
CA LYS A 91 -9.65 16.79 10.75
C LYS A 91 -9.53 16.21 12.14
N MET A 92 -8.37 16.38 12.77
CA MET A 92 -8.18 15.99 14.17
C MET A 92 -9.36 16.51 14.99
N SER A 93 -9.99 15.61 15.75
CA SER A 93 -11.12 15.97 16.59
C SER A 93 -10.72 17.13 17.51
N PRO A 94 -11.64 18.04 17.85
CA PRO A 94 -11.32 19.20 18.69
C PRO A 94 -10.68 18.79 20.03
N PHE A 95 -11.00 17.58 20.52
CA PHE A 95 -10.39 16.97 21.69
C PHE A 95 -8.90 16.65 21.50
N LEU A 96 -8.50 16.07 20.38
CA LEU A 96 -7.08 15.79 20.09
C LEU A 96 -6.27 17.08 19.98
N TRP A 97 -6.86 18.11 19.37
CA TRP A 97 -6.25 19.44 19.33
C TRP A 97 -6.00 20.02 20.71
N PHE A 98 -6.99 19.92 21.61
CA PHE A 98 -6.86 20.36 22.98
C PHE A 98 -5.79 19.57 23.76
N GLN A 99 -5.73 18.26 23.56
CA GLN A 99 -4.74 17.40 24.19
C GLN A 99 -3.30 17.76 23.75
N VAL A 100 -3.09 17.96 22.44
CA VAL A 100 -1.80 18.40 21.89
C VAL A 100 -1.40 19.75 22.48
N PHE A 101 -2.34 20.70 22.56
CA PHE A 101 -2.09 22.02 23.13
C PHE A 101 -1.65 21.96 24.61
N ILE A 102 -2.32 21.16 25.43
CA ILE A 102 -1.93 20.96 26.85
C ILE A 102 -0.52 20.35 26.95
N VAL A 103 -0.21 19.35 26.12
CA VAL A 103 1.12 18.73 26.11
C VAL A 103 2.20 19.75 25.77
N PHE A 104 1.96 20.63 24.78
CA PHE A 104 2.89 21.71 24.43
C PHE A 104 3.07 22.74 25.56
N LEU A 105 1.99 23.12 26.25
CA LEU A 105 2.08 24.00 27.42
C LEU A 105 2.91 23.36 28.55
N GLY A 106 2.65 22.08 28.85
CA GLY A 106 3.40 21.32 29.85
C GLY A 106 4.89 21.22 29.50
N LEU A 107 5.23 20.95 28.24
CA LEU A 107 6.60 20.94 27.75
C LEU A 107 7.27 22.31 27.88
N THR A 108 6.56 23.38 27.54
CA THR A 108 7.09 24.75 27.65
C THR A 108 7.43 25.09 29.10
N VAL A 109 6.53 24.78 30.04
CA VAL A 109 6.78 24.98 31.48
C VAL A 109 7.92 24.10 31.98
N PHE A 110 7.99 22.84 31.52
CA PHE A 110 9.07 21.92 31.88
C PHE A 110 10.44 22.43 31.42
N ILE A 111 10.54 22.91 30.18
CA ILE A 111 11.75 23.50 29.61
C ILE A 111 12.10 24.80 30.36
N HIS A 112 11.13 25.69 30.59
CA HIS A 112 11.38 26.92 31.34
C HIS A 112 11.85 26.65 32.78
N ARG A 113 11.31 25.63 33.45
CA ARG A 113 11.66 25.34 34.85
C ARG A 113 12.95 24.55 35.00
N ASN A 114 13.29 23.67 34.07
CA ASN A 114 14.42 22.75 34.23
C ASN A 114 15.60 23.07 33.32
N ILE A 115 15.37 23.70 32.17
CA ILE A 115 16.43 23.96 31.17
C ILE A 115 16.89 25.41 31.25
N VAL A 116 15.99 26.39 31.34
CA VAL A 116 16.39 27.81 31.43
C VAL A 116 17.32 28.12 32.62
N PRO A 117 17.14 27.55 33.83
CA PRO A 117 18.06 27.79 34.95
C PRO A 117 19.43 27.12 34.81
N LEU A 118 19.64 26.28 33.79
CA LEU A 118 20.96 25.70 33.48
C LEU A 118 21.80 26.61 32.58
N TYR A 119 21.20 27.63 31.97
CA TYR A 119 21.85 28.56 31.04
C TYR A 119 21.96 30.00 31.57
N TYR A 120 21.58 30.24 32.83
CA TYR A 120 21.71 31.51 33.54
C TYR A 120 22.40 31.27 34.87
#